data_AF-A0AAN7B096-F1
#
_entry.id   AF-A0AAN7B096-F1
#
_cell.length_a   1.000
_cell.length_b   1.000
_cell.length_c   1.000
_cell.angle_alpha   90.00
_cell.angle_beta   90.00
_cell.angle_gamma   90.00
#
_symmetry.space_group_name_H-M   'P 1'
#
loop_
_entity.id
_entity.type
_entity.pdbx_description
1 polymer ?
#
loop_
_entity_poly.entity_id
_entity_poly.type
_entity_poly.pdbx_seq_one_letter_code
_entity_poly.pdbx_strand_id
1 'polypeptide(L)'
;MLEFVYRAPEKELPAPLPTIAQIEASTAIPRRFTETQVRLVKPHFVVKVGRGIKFAEGDNMLFARKHSDLIVPTLYAAFHDTDTKKNYLVMEYIHGPALSMVWNKLDKQAKDSVASQLRKGLDQLRKTPSPGHLGGLKGENPWNRMSFGFPVTGLDGKEMKTGHDWVEVMCRTAQKENPMKEDCYKWITNIYHNLLDSTSGGDQAVFTHADIHMENIMMREGDNKVVLLDWEKSGFYPPYYEYLLAMCEERWYTDWGNYVCRFLDQHPRELFLMYHFRSWYVGVR
;
A
#
# COMPACT_ATOMS: atom_id res chain seq x y z
N MET A 1 -6.41 18.77 -23.06
CA MET A 1 -4.96 19.12 -22.96
C MET A 1 -4.32 18.18 -21.94
N LEU A 2 -3.05 17.79 -22.13
CA LEU A 2 -2.35 16.91 -21.18
C LEU A 2 -1.41 17.71 -20.28
N GLU A 3 -1.59 17.58 -18.96
CA GLU A 3 -0.78 18.22 -17.94
C GLU A 3 0.10 17.17 -17.24
N PHE A 4 1.39 17.15 -17.56
CA PHE A 4 2.33 16.18 -16.99
C PHE A 4 2.80 16.63 -15.60
N VAL A 5 2.61 15.76 -14.62
CA VAL A 5 3.19 15.88 -13.27
C VAL A 5 4.55 15.19 -13.21
N TYR A 6 4.72 14.14 -14.01
CA TYR A 6 6.00 13.44 -14.18
C TYR A 6 6.13 12.90 -15.61
N ARG A 7 7.35 12.96 -16.15
CA ARG A 7 7.72 12.29 -17.40
C ARG A 7 9.17 11.84 -17.31
N ALA A 8 9.41 10.55 -17.53
CA ALA A 8 10.76 10.00 -17.59
C ALA A 8 11.53 10.54 -18.81
N PRO A 9 12.87 10.65 -18.75
CA PRO A 9 13.69 11.01 -19.90
C PRO A 9 13.45 10.08 -21.09
N GLU A 10 13.45 10.60 -22.32
CA GLU A 10 13.13 9.80 -23.51
C GLU A 10 14.04 8.59 -23.71
N LYS A 11 15.31 8.70 -23.31
CA LYS A 11 16.29 7.60 -23.34
C LYS A 11 15.97 6.44 -22.40
N GLU A 12 15.10 6.65 -21.41
CA GLU A 12 14.69 5.64 -20.43
C GLU A 12 13.37 4.97 -20.83
N LEU A 13 12.69 5.47 -21.87
CA LEU A 13 11.45 4.89 -22.36
C LEU A 13 11.76 3.63 -23.19
N PRO A 14 11.10 2.49 -22.93
CA PRO A 14 11.28 1.27 -23.74
C PRO A 14 10.65 1.41 -25.14
N ALA A 15 9.71 2.34 -25.31
CA ALA A 15 9.04 2.70 -26.55
C ALA A 15 8.42 4.11 -26.40
N PRO A 16 7.94 4.76 -27.48
CA PRO A 16 7.16 5.99 -27.35
C PRO A 16 5.96 5.81 -26.41
N LEU A 17 5.68 6.82 -25.56
CA LEU A 17 4.54 6.76 -24.65
C LEU A 17 3.23 6.55 -25.43
N PRO A 18 2.32 5.70 -24.94
CA PRO A 18 1.08 5.42 -25.66
C PRO A 18 0.14 6.62 -25.62
N THR A 19 -0.55 6.86 -26.74
CA THR A 19 -1.61 7.87 -26.83
C THR A 19 -2.85 7.43 -26.05
N ILE A 20 -3.73 8.38 -25.68
CA ILE A 20 -5.00 8.05 -25.00
C ILE A 20 -5.83 7.06 -25.83
N ALA A 21 -5.88 7.22 -27.16
CA ALA A 21 -6.61 6.30 -28.03
C ALA A 21 -6.05 4.86 -27.95
N GLN A 22 -4.72 4.71 -27.92
CA GLN A 22 -4.07 3.40 -27.75
C GLN A 22 -4.35 2.79 -26.36
N ILE A 23 -4.35 3.62 -25.31
CA ILE A 23 -4.66 3.19 -23.94
C ILE A 23 -6.10 2.67 -23.85
N GLU A 24 -7.07 3.44 -24.35
CA GLU A 24 -8.49 3.10 -24.27
C GLU A 24 -8.86 1.87 -25.13
N ALA A 25 -8.16 1.67 -26.26
CA ALA A 25 -8.32 0.50 -27.12
C ALA A 25 -7.65 -0.78 -26.56
N SER A 26 -6.77 -0.65 -25.57
CA SER A 26 -6.02 -1.77 -25.01
C SER A 26 -6.84 -2.63 -24.03
N THR A 27 -6.34 -3.84 -23.76
CA THR A 27 -6.99 -4.80 -22.85
C THR A 27 -7.14 -4.21 -21.45
N ALA A 28 -8.37 -4.12 -20.96
CA ALA A 28 -8.65 -3.76 -19.57
C ALA A 28 -8.57 -5.00 -18.67
N ILE A 29 -7.90 -4.89 -17.53
CA ILE A 29 -8.00 -5.88 -16.46
C ILE A 29 -9.32 -5.60 -15.71
N PRO A 30 -10.22 -6.59 -15.59
CA PRO A 30 -11.44 -6.43 -14.82
C PRO A 30 -11.11 -6.09 -13.36
N ARG A 31 -11.64 -4.96 -12.85
CA ARG A 31 -11.62 -4.63 -11.42
C ARG A 31 -13.06 -4.47 -10.93
N ARG A 32 -13.27 -4.71 -9.62
CA ARG A 32 -14.59 -4.58 -8.98
C ARG A 32 -15.13 -3.14 -8.97
N PHE A 33 -14.26 -2.14 -9.07
CA PHE A 33 -14.61 -0.72 -9.01
C PHE A 33 -14.48 -0.06 -10.38
N THR A 34 -15.44 0.78 -10.74
CA THR A 34 -15.63 1.30 -12.11
C THR A 34 -14.84 2.58 -12.40
N GLU A 35 -14.36 3.31 -11.39
CA GLU A 35 -13.73 4.61 -11.58
C GLU A 35 -12.23 4.56 -11.92
N THR A 36 -11.59 3.40 -11.73
CA THR A 36 -10.19 3.16 -12.04
C THR A 36 -10.05 1.88 -12.86
N GLN A 37 -9.37 1.97 -13.98
CA GLN A 37 -9.08 0.86 -14.89
C GLN A 37 -7.58 0.66 -15.02
N VAL A 38 -7.17 -0.60 -15.13
CA VAL A 38 -5.80 -0.98 -15.48
C VAL A 38 -5.81 -1.46 -16.92
N ARG A 39 -5.02 -0.81 -17.77
CA ARG A 39 -4.97 -1.01 -19.22
C ARG A 39 -3.61 -1.58 -19.62
N LEU A 40 -3.60 -2.73 -20.28
CA LEU A 40 -2.39 -3.43 -20.69
C LEU A 40 -2.00 -2.99 -22.11
N VAL A 41 -1.07 -2.05 -22.21
CA VAL A 41 -0.51 -1.58 -23.49
C VAL A 41 0.79 -2.33 -23.75
N LYS A 42 0.63 -3.61 -24.09
CA LYS A 42 1.74 -4.55 -24.30
C LYS A 42 2.60 -4.17 -25.53
N PRO A 43 3.89 -4.56 -25.54
CA PRO A 43 4.56 -5.36 -24.50
C PRO A 43 5.16 -4.52 -23.35
N HIS A 44 5.19 -3.19 -23.46
CA HIS A 44 6.04 -2.38 -22.58
C HIS A 44 5.32 -1.73 -21.41
N PHE A 45 4.03 -1.43 -21.55
CA PHE A 45 3.33 -0.54 -20.63
C PHE A 45 2.10 -1.16 -19.99
N VAL A 46 1.89 -0.80 -18.74
CA VAL A 46 0.60 -0.87 -18.07
C VAL A 46 0.20 0.53 -17.65
N VAL A 47 -1.06 0.88 -17.86
CA VAL A 47 -1.59 2.21 -17.56
C VAL A 47 -2.73 2.10 -16.57
N LYS A 48 -2.57 2.71 -15.40
CA LYS A 48 -3.71 3.00 -14.52
C LYS A 48 -4.37 4.28 -15.03
N VAL A 49 -5.67 4.24 -15.29
CA VAL A 49 -6.48 5.37 -15.76
C VAL A 49 -7.77 5.50 -14.96
N GLY A 50 -8.11 6.71 -14.53
CA GLY A 50 -9.31 6.93 -13.72
C GLY A 50 -9.42 8.35 -13.17
N ARG A 51 -10.62 8.73 -12.74
CA ARG A 51 -10.85 10.05 -12.10
C ARG A 51 -10.36 10.08 -10.65
N GLY A 52 -10.36 8.93 -9.98
CA GLY A 52 -9.94 8.77 -8.59
C GLY A 52 -8.45 8.49 -8.38
N ILE A 53 -7.65 8.33 -9.45
CA ILE A 53 -6.22 8.04 -9.33
C ILE A 53 -5.49 9.23 -8.73
N LYS A 54 -4.67 8.98 -7.72
CA LYS A 54 -3.80 9.98 -7.09
C LYS A 54 -2.37 9.83 -7.61
N PHE A 55 -1.70 10.96 -7.88
CA PHE A 55 -0.29 10.95 -8.30
C PHE A 55 0.68 10.55 -7.19
N ALA A 56 0.21 10.53 -5.93
CA ALA A 56 0.97 10.00 -4.78
C ALA A 56 1.46 8.56 -5.00
N GLU A 57 0.73 7.73 -5.77
CA GLU A 57 1.23 6.41 -6.16
C GLU A 57 2.55 6.49 -6.92
N GLY A 58 2.65 7.41 -7.89
CA GLY A 58 3.87 7.61 -8.67
C GLY A 58 5.02 8.14 -7.81
N ASP A 59 4.74 9.07 -6.90
CA ASP A 59 5.74 9.57 -5.94
C ASP A 59 6.27 8.44 -5.05
N ASN A 60 5.39 7.57 -4.55
CA ASN A 60 5.72 6.41 -3.74
C ASN A 60 6.61 5.41 -4.49
N MET A 61 6.31 5.14 -5.77
CA MET A 61 7.15 4.27 -6.61
C MET A 61 8.57 4.83 -6.78
N LEU A 62 8.68 6.13 -7.08
CA LEU A 62 9.97 6.80 -7.24
C LEU A 62 10.77 6.80 -5.92
N PHE A 63 10.08 7.04 -4.80
CA PHE A 63 10.69 6.98 -3.47
C PHE A 63 11.19 5.58 -3.13
N ALA A 64 10.38 4.55 -3.38
CA ALA A 64 10.74 3.17 -3.07
C ALA A 64 11.95 2.69 -3.89
N ARG A 65 11.97 3.01 -5.19
CA ARG A 65 13.09 2.70 -6.10
C ARG A 65 14.39 3.40 -5.69
N LYS A 66 14.29 4.61 -5.12
CA LYS A 66 15.47 5.38 -4.68
C LYS A 66 16.07 4.84 -3.39
N HIS A 67 15.26 4.28 -2.49
CA HIS A 67 15.69 3.94 -1.13
C HIS A 67 15.73 2.44 -0.84
N SER A 68 15.49 1.58 -1.82
CA SER A 68 15.58 0.13 -1.64
C SER A 68 15.98 -0.60 -2.91
N ASP A 69 16.44 -1.83 -2.73
CA ASP A 69 16.68 -2.80 -3.79
C ASP A 69 15.39 -3.56 -4.18
N LEU A 70 14.21 -3.19 -3.65
CA LEU A 70 12.96 -3.75 -4.15
C LEU A 70 12.80 -3.36 -5.61
N ILE A 71 12.44 -4.34 -6.43
CA ILE A 71 12.08 -4.04 -7.80
C ILE A 71 10.65 -3.50 -7.77
N VAL A 72 10.53 -2.27 -8.26
CA VAL A 72 9.29 -1.52 -8.41
C VAL A 72 9.12 -1.26 -9.91
N PRO A 73 7.91 -1.38 -10.48
CA PRO A 73 7.68 -1.02 -11.88
C PRO A 73 8.23 0.38 -12.17
N THR A 74 8.91 0.53 -13.30
CA THR A 74 9.38 1.85 -13.72
C THR A 74 8.18 2.76 -14.02
N LEU A 75 8.08 3.92 -13.37
CA LEU A 75 7.12 4.95 -13.74
C LEU A 75 7.68 5.71 -14.94
N TYR A 76 6.93 5.76 -16.05
CA TYR A 76 7.34 6.46 -17.26
C TYR A 76 6.66 7.82 -17.43
N ALA A 77 5.39 7.92 -17.01
CA ALA A 77 4.68 9.19 -17.03
C ALA A 77 3.53 9.21 -16.01
N ALA A 78 3.25 10.39 -15.47
CA ALA A 78 2.05 10.70 -14.70
C ALA A 78 1.47 12.01 -15.21
N PHE A 79 0.20 12.00 -15.65
CA PHE A 79 -0.42 13.19 -16.22
C PHE A 79 -1.94 13.24 -16.03
N HIS A 80 -2.48 14.46 -16.05
CA HIS A 80 -3.91 14.75 -16.06
C HIS A 80 -4.36 15.08 -17.49
N ASP A 81 -5.49 14.51 -17.92
CA ASP A 81 -6.18 14.96 -19.11
C ASP A 81 -7.31 15.92 -18.72
N THR A 82 -7.15 17.20 -19.05
CA THR A 82 -8.11 18.26 -18.70
C THR A 82 -9.47 18.05 -19.33
N ASP A 83 -9.58 17.29 -20.41
CA ASP A 83 -10.80 17.17 -21.19
C ASP A 83 -11.67 16.04 -20.64
N THR A 84 -11.07 14.87 -20.39
CA THR A 84 -11.77 13.73 -19.78
C THR A 84 -11.82 13.78 -18.25
N LYS A 85 -11.02 14.66 -17.63
CA LYS A 85 -10.79 14.75 -16.18
C LYS A 85 -10.24 13.46 -15.57
N LYS A 86 -9.51 12.67 -16.35
CA LYS A 86 -8.87 11.44 -15.90
C LYS A 86 -7.40 11.68 -15.62
N ASN A 87 -6.89 10.97 -14.62
CA ASN A 87 -5.46 10.86 -14.35
C ASN A 87 -4.92 9.56 -14.95
N TYR A 88 -3.67 9.60 -15.38
CA TYR A 88 -2.97 8.49 -16.02
C TYR A 88 -1.62 8.26 -15.32
N LEU A 89 -1.34 7.01 -14.97
CA LEU A 89 -0.03 6.55 -14.54
C LEU A 89 0.45 5.49 -15.54
N VAL A 90 1.44 5.85 -16.36
CA VAL A 90 2.07 4.96 -17.34
C VAL A 90 3.29 4.32 -16.69
N MET A 91 3.26 3.00 -16.56
CA MET A 91 4.24 2.23 -15.81
C MET A 91 4.74 1.03 -16.64
N GLU A 92 5.83 0.44 -16.20
CA GLU A 92 6.39 -0.80 -16.75
C GLU A 92 5.42 -1.98 -16.64
N TYR A 93 5.16 -2.61 -17.77
CA TYR A 93 4.48 -3.90 -17.80
C TYR A 93 5.44 -5.00 -17.32
N ILE A 94 5.15 -5.60 -16.17
CA ILE A 94 5.95 -6.70 -15.63
C ILE A 94 5.51 -8.01 -16.26
N HIS A 95 6.44 -8.65 -16.97
CA HIS A 95 6.24 -9.98 -17.56
C HIS A 95 6.37 -11.07 -16.50
N GLY A 96 5.38 -11.96 -16.46
CA GLY A 96 5.32 -13.10 -15.54
C GLY A 96 3.98 -13.20 -14.81
N PRO A 97 3.77 -14.24 -14.01
CA PRO A 97 2.55 -14.42 -13.24
C PRO A 97 2.57 -13.63 -11.93
N ALA A 98 1.39 -13.26 -11.43
CA ALA A 98 1.24 -12.86 -10.05
C ALA A 98 1.60 -14.03 -9.12
N LEU A 99 2.20 -13.73 -7.98
CA LEU A 99 2.66 -14.72 -7.00
C LEU A 99 1.49 -15.61 -6.54
N SER A 100 0.29 -15.03 -6.41
CA SER A 100 -0.94 -15.77 -6.04
C SER A 100 -1.27 -16.93 -6.98
N MET A 101 -0.90 -16.84 -8.26
CA MET A 101 -1.16 -17.88 -9.27
C MET A 101 -0.18 -19.05 -9.19
N VAL A 102 1.00 -18.84 -8.61
CA VAL A 102 2.09 -19.82 -8.61
C VAL A 102 2.51 -20.26 -7.21
N TRP A 103 2.08 -19.57 -6.15
CA TRP A 103 2.56 -19.79 -4.77
C TRP A 103 2.50 -21.25 -4.32
N ASN A 104 1.37 -21.93 -4.55
CA ASN A 104 1.19 -23.32 -4.14
C ASN A 104 2.04 -24.33 -4.95
N LYS A 105 2.63 -23.89 -6.07
CA LYS A 105 3.52 -24.69 -6.92
C LYS A 105 4.99 -24.44 -6.60
N LEU A 106 5.31 -23.38 -5.84
CA LEU A 106 6.68 -23.10 -5.44
C LEU A 106 7.12 -24.08 -4.35
N ASP A 107 8.36 -24.57 -4.47
CA ASP A 107 9.00 -25.30 -3.40
C ASP A 107 9.40 -24.35 -2.25
N LYS A 108 9.86 -24.94 -1.14
CA LYS A 108 10.30 -24.18 0.03
C LYS A 108 11.44 -23.22 -0.31
N GLN A 109 12.42 -23.63 -1.12
CA GLN A 109 13.58 -22.79 -1.43
C GLN A 109 13.18 -21.53 -2.22
N ALA A 110 12.26 -21.67 -3.17
CA ALA A 110 11.71 -20.55 -3.94
C ALA A 110 10.90 -19.60 -3.04
N LYS A 111 10.04 -20.12 -2.16
CA LYS A 111 9.29 -19.29 -1.20
C LYS A 111 10.22 -18.58 -0.21
N ASP A 112 11.26 -19.25 0.27
CA ASP A 112 12.32 -18.67 1.11
C ASP A 112 13.00 -17.50 0.38
N SER A 113 13.33 -17.69 -0.91
CA SER A 113 13.93 -16.64 -1.75
C SER A 113 13.02 -15.42 -1.90
N VAL A 114 11.73 -15.64 -2.16
CA VAL A 114 10.72 -14.56 -2.22
C VAL A 114 10.71 -13.76 -0.93
N ALA A 115 10.62 -14.43 0.23
CA ALA A 115 10.61 -13.75 1.52
C ALA A 115 11.92 -12.99 1.78
N SER A 116 13.08 -13.56 1.45
CA SER A 116 14.37 -12.87 1.61
C SER A 116 14.49 -11.62 0.74
N GLN A 117 14.00 -11.67 -0.51
CA GLN A 117 13.99 -10.50 -1.40
C GLN A 117 13.11 -9.38 -0.85
N LEU A 118 11.90 -9.72 -0.40
CA LEU A 118 10.97 -8.77 0.24
C LEU A 118 11.58 -8.18 1.52
N ARG A 119 12.10 -9.02 2.42
CA ARG A 119 12.71 -8.60 3.69
C ARG A 119 13.81 -7.58 3.48
N LYS A 120 14.78 -7.90 2.62
CA LYS A 120 15.94 -7.04 2.35
C LYS A 120 15.49 -5.65 1.91
N GLY A 121 14.55 -5.60 0.99
CA GLY A 121 14.07 -4.36 0.42
C GLY A 121 13.19 -3.54 1.35
N LEU A 122 12.28 -4.19 2.09
CA LEU A 122 11.44 -3.54 3.09
C LEU A 122 12.27 -2.99 4.27
N ASP A 123 13.29 -3.72 4.72
CA ASP A 123 14.22 -3.23 5.75
C ASP A 123 14.97 -1.96 5.31
N GLN A 124 15.30 -1.85 4.02
CA GLN A 124 15.92 -0.64 3.47
C GLN A 124 14.94 0.54 3.45
N LEU A 125 13.69 0.31 3.02
CA LEU A 125 12.64 1.34 3.07
C LEU A 125 12.35 1.81 4.50
N ARG A 126 12.29 0.89 5.47
CA ARG A 126 12.02 1.24 6.88
C ARG A 126 13.14 2.04 7.52
N LYS A 127 14.36 2.03 6.96
CA LYS A 127 15.49 2.86 7.42
C LYS A 127 15.44 4.29 6.88
N THR A 128 14.54 4.61 5.95
CA THR A 128 14.41 5.99 5.48
C THR A 128 13.91 6.87 6.62
N PRO A 129 14.50 8.06 6.84
CA PRO A 129 14.03 8.97 7.88
C PRO A 129 12.55 9.33 7.67
N SER A 130 11.79 9.31 8.75
CA SER A 130 10.42 9.83 8.77
C SER A 130 10.42 11.33 8.48
N PRO A 131 9.44 11.84 7.72
CA PRO A 131 9.24 13.29 7.52
C PRO A 131 8.66 13.99 8.76
N GLY A 132 8.41 13.27 9.87
CA GLY A 132 7.83 13.83 11.09
C GLY A 132 6.29 13.84 11.09
N HIS A 133 5.68 13.11 10.16
CA HIS A 133 4.24 12.87 10.08
C HIS A 133 3.92 11.46 9.62
N LEU A 134 2.67 11.04 9.84
CA LEU A 134 2.09 9.81 9.29
C LEU A 134 1.29 10.14 8.03
N GLY A 135 1.36 9.24 7.06
CA GLY A 135 0.66 9.33 5.79
C GLY A 135 1.59 9.49 4.59
N GLY A 136 1.12 10.14 3.54
CA GLY A 136 1.84 10.23 2.27
C GLY A 136 3.11 11.06 2.35
N LEU A 137 3.96 10.94 1.32
CA LEU A 137 5.25 11.62 1.25
C LEU A 137 5.17 13.16 1.34
N LYS A 138 4.03 13.75 0.96
CA LYS A 138 3.81 15.21 0.88
C LYS A 138 2.85 15.69 1.97
N GLY A 139 2.66 14.92 3.04
CA GLY A 139 1.76 15.26 4.15
C GLY A 139 0.31 14.87 3.91
N GLU A 140 0.03 14.02 2.91
CA GLU A 140 -1.31 13.49 2.71
C GLU A 140 -1.73 12.65 3.92
N ASN A 141 -3.00 12.76 4.33
CA ASN A 141 -3.51 11.98 5.44
C ASN A 141 -3.32 10.47 5.20
N PRO A 142 -2.98 9.70 6.26
CA PRO A 142 -2.75 8.27 6.15
C PRO A 142 -4.01 7.52 5.74
N TRP A 143 -3.81 6.44 5.00
CA TRP A 143 -4.91 5.59 4.58
C TRP A 143 -5.24 4.56 5.65
N ASN A 144 -6.52 4.45 6.04
CA ASN A 144 -6.96 3.49 7.05
C ASN A 144 -7.78 2.37 6.41
N ARG A 145 -7.12 1.24 6.15
CA ARG A 145 -7.80 0.04 5.63
C ARG A 145 -8.80 -0.55 6.62
N MET A 146 -8.50 -0.43 7.91
CA MET A 146 -9.25 -1.09 8.98
C MET A 146 -10.67 -0.50 9.12
N SER A 147 -10.88 0.70 8.59
CA SER A 147 -12.18 1.37 8.47
C SER A 147 -12.77 1.31 7.03
N PHE A 148 -12.77 0.13 6.40
CA PHE A 148 -13.21 -0.09 5.01
C PHE A 148 -12.44 0.68 3.92
N GLY A 149 -11.21 1.12 4.19
CA GLY A 149 -10.41 1.80 3.18
C GLY A 149 -10.88 3.21 2.84
N PHE A 150 -11.74 3.80 3.67
CA PHE A 150 -11.89 5.25 3.65
C PHE A 150 -10.59 5.87 4.17
N PRO A 151 -10.15 7.02 3.62
CA PRO A 151 -9.20 7.83 4.35
C PRO A 151 -9.77 7.99 5.75
N VAL A 152 -8.92 7.84 6.77
CA VAL A 152 -9.20 8.58 7.99
C VAL A 152 -9.07 10.02 7.56
N THR A 153 -10.16 10.58 7.02
CA THR A 153 -10.32 12.01 6.95
C THR A 153 -10.20 12.39 8.40
N GLY A 154 -9.01 12.92 8.75
CA GLY A 154 -8.71 13.41 10.07
C GLY A 154 -9.95 14.14 10.51
N LEU A 155 -10.61 13.60 11.51
CA LEU A 155 -11.71 14.30 12.15
C LEU A 155 -11.10 15.67 12.47
N ASP A 156 -11.59 16.68 11.75
CA ASP A 156 -11.25 18.09 11.90
C ASP A 156 -9.91 18.57 11.31
N GLY A 157 -9.32 17.86 10.33
CA GLY A 157 -8.11 18.35 9.63
C GLY A 157 -6.85 18.37 10.51
N LYS A 158 -6.86 17.65 11.63
CA LYS A 158 -5.70 17.48 12.51
C LYS A 158 -4.58 16.74 11.79
N GLU A 159 -3.38 17.32 11.78
CA GLU A 159 -2.17 16.66 11.29
C GLU A 159 -1.88 15.41 12.12
N MET A 160 -1.65 14.28 11.45
CA MET A 160 -1.22 13.02 12.09
C MET A 160 0.30 13.04 12.25
N LYS A 161 0.81 13.41 13.42
CA LYS A 161 2.27 13.51 13.65
C LYS A 161 2.84 12.29 14.32
N THR A 162 2.09 11.71 15.24
CA THR A 162 2.54 10.64 16.13
C THR A 162 1.65 9.40 16.02
N GLY A 163 2.14 8.27 16.53
CA GLY A 163 1.30 7.08 16.69
C GLY A 163 0.10 7.36 17.61
N HIS A 164 0.26 8.27 18.57
CA HIS A 164 -0.82 8.69 19.46
C HIS A 164 -1.94 9.41 18.71
N ASP A 165 -1.59 10.30 17.76
CA ASP A 165 -2.59 10.92 16.88
C ASP A 165 -3.34 9.85 16.08
N TRP A 166 -2.61 8.84 15.58
CA TRP A 166 -3.21 7.71 14.86
C TRP A 166 -4.23 6.93 15.69
N VAL A 167 -3.87 6.56 16.93
CA VAL A 167 -4.77 5.88 17.86
C VAL A 167 -6.02 6.72 18.15
N GLU A 168 -5.84 8.01 18.46
CA GLU A 168 -6.95 8.90 18.81
C GLU A 168 -7.95 9.01 17.64
N VAL A 169 -7.46 9.19 16.41
CA VAL A 169 -8.37 9.32 15.28
C VAL A 169 -9.05 7.99 14.97
N MET A 170 -8.36 6.85 15.03
CA MET A 170 -9.00 5.54 14.89
C MET A 170 -10.15 5.36 15.90
N CYS A 171 -9.89 5.65 17.18
CA CYS A 171 -10.89 5.49 18.24
C CYS A 171 -12.07 6.42 18.06
N ARG A 172 -11.85 7.69 17.70
CA ARG A 172 -12.93 8.63 17.40
C ARG A 172 -13.76 8.19 16.20
N THR A 173 -13.12 7.68 15.14
CA THR A 173 -13.83 7.15 13.97
C THR A 173 -14.70 5.96 14.36
N ALA A 174 -14.20 5.01 15.15
CA ALA A 174 -15.01 3.89 15.65
C ALA A 174 -16.13 4.33 16.59
N GLN A 175 -15.89 5.32 17.46
CA GLN A 175 -16.91 5.89 18.34
C GLN A 175 -18.03 6.59 17.56
N LYS A 176 -17.70 7.23 16.43
CA LYS A 176 -18.70 7.85 15.54
C LYS A 176 -19.56 6.80 14.84
N GLU A 177 -18.95 5.74 14.30
CA GLU A 177 -19.68 4.70 13.57
C GLU A 177 -20.46 3.77 14.50
N ASN A 178 -19.89 3.41 15.66
CA ASN A 178 -20.50 2.52 16.63
C ASN A 178 -20.25 3.01 18.07
N PRO A 179 -21.10 3.92 18.57
CA PRO A 179 -20.86 4.59 19.84
C PRO A 179 -21.01 3.65 21.05
N MET A 180 -20.11 3.80 22.02
CA MET A 180 -20.23 3.20 23.36
C MET A 180 -20.35 4.26 24.45
N LYS A 181 -20.62 3.83 25.70
CA LYS A 181 -20.63 4.71 26.87
C LYS A 181 -19.27 5.39 27.04
N GLU A 182 -19.28 6.64 27.49
CA GLU A 182 -18.07 7.47 27.62
C GLU A 182 -16.95 6.79 28.42
N ASP A 183 -17.27 6.15 29.55
CA ASP A 183 -16.26 5.46 30.35
C ASP A 183 -15.67 4.24 29.64
N CYS A 184 -16.47 3.52 28.83
CA CYS A 184 -15.99 2.42 28.01
C CYS A 184 -15.08 2.95 26.89
N TYR A 185 -15.46 4.06 26.25
CA TYR A 185 -14.67 4.72 25.21
C TYR A 185 -13.31 5.18 25.75
N LYS A 186 -13.29 5.87 26.88
CA LYS A 186 -12.04 6.29 27.54
C LYS A 186 -11.17 5.09 27.92
N TRP A 187 -11.77 4.04 28.50
CA TRP A 187 -11.05 2.84 28.88
C TRP A 187 -10.39 2.16 27.69
N ILE A 188 -11.11 1.95 26.58
CA ILE A 188 -10.55 1.26 25.41
C ILE A 188 -9.51 2.11 24.67
N THR A 189 -9.72 3.43 24.56
CA THR A 189 -8.73 4.36 23.97
C THR A 189 -7.43 4.36 24.78
N ASN A 190 -7.51 4.36 26.11
CA ASN A 190 -6.33 4.23 26.98
C ASN A 190 -5.61 2.89 26.79
N ILE A 191 -6.32 1.79 26.55
CA ILE A 191 -5.68 0.49 26.23
C ILE A 191 -4.86 0.58 24.94
N TYR A 192 -5.40 1.22 23.89
CA TYR A 192 -4.66 1.37 22.63
C TYR A 192 -3.43 2.29 22.77
N HIS A 193 -3.51 3.36 23.57
CA HIS A 193 -2.35 4.19 23.89
C HIS A 193 -1.29 3.41 24.67
N ASN A 194 -1.68 2.70 25.73
CA ASN A 194 -0.74 1.87 26.50
C ASN A 194 -0.09 0.77 25.65
N LEU A 195 -0.83 0.20 24.69
CA LEU A 195 -0.25 -0.73 23.72
C LEU A 195 0.84 -0.03 22.90
N LEU A 196 0.53 1.12 22.32
CA LEU A 196 1.46 1.88 21.49
C LEU A 196 2.74 2.23 22.26
N ASP A 197 2.61 2.68 23.50
CA ASP A 197 3.74 2.98 24.40
C ASP A 197 4.61 1.74 24.68
N SER A 198 3.99 0.55 24.71
CA SER A 198 4.68 -0.71 24.89
C SER A 198 5.34 -1.27 23.62
N THR A 199 5.09 -0.66 22.46
CA THR A 199 5.65 -1.06 21.17
C THR A 199 6.95 -0.30 20.91
N SER A 200 8.05 -1.03 20.65
CA SER A 200 9.31 -0.42 20.26
C SER A 200 9.12 0.44 19.00
N GLY A 201 9.38 1.74 19.11
CA GLY A 201 9.22 2.69 18.00
C GLY A 201 7.77 3.12 17.73
N GLY A 202 6.85 2.97 18.69
CA GLY A 202 5.43 3.35 18.54
C GLY A 202 5.20 4.76 17.98
N ASP A 203 6.09 5.72 18.27
CA ASP A 203 6.01 7.09 17.74
C ASP A 203 6.80 7.34 16.45
N GLN A 204 7.63 6.39 15.99
CA GLN A 204 8.44 6.54 14.77
C GLN A 204 7.73 5.95 13.57
N ALA A 205 7.19 6.81 12.70
CA ALA A 205 6.59 6.37 11.46
C ALA A 205 7.64 5.83 10.49
N VAL A 206 7.39 4.66 9.89
CA VAL A 206 8.27 4.03 8.89
C VAL A 206 7.57 3.96 7.55
N PHE A 207 8.34 4.04 6.46
CA PHE A 207 7.77 3.91 5.12
C PHE A 207 7.28 2.47 4.90
N THR A 208 6.03 2.35 4.48
CA THR A 208 5.26 1.11 4.42
C THR A 208 4.53 1.05 3.09
N HIS A 209 4.42 -0.14 2.47
CA HIS A 209 3.63 -0.33 1.25
C HIS A 209 2.11 -0.30 1.55
N ALA A 210 1.72 -0.84 2.70
CA ALA A 210 0.35 -0.85 3.23
C ALA A 210 -0.68 -1.63 2.36
N ASP A 211 -0.21 -2.48 1.46
CA ASP A 211 -1.07 -3.35 0.63
C ASP A 211 -0.33 -4.60 0.10
N ILE A 212 0.53 -5.20 0.95
CA ILE A 212 1.31 -6.37 0.55
C ILE A 212 0.45 -7.62 0.63
N HIS A 213 0.09 -8.15 -0.54
CA HIS A 213 -0.51 -9.47 -0.70
C HIS A 213 -0.06 -10.10 -2.02
N MET A 214 -0.23 -11.42 -2.18
CA MET A 214 0.31 -12.17 -3.30
C MET A 214 -0.15 -11.72 -4.70
N GLU A 215 -1.26 -10.98 -4.83
CA GLU A 215 -1.71 -10.44 -6.14
C GLU A 215 -0.94 -9.17 -6.53
N ASN A 216 -0.38 -8.45 -5.56
CA ASN A 216 0.46 -7.28 -5.78
C ASN A 216 1.95 -7.64 -5.90
N ILE A 217 2.30 -8.93 -5.97
CA ILE A 217 3.68 -9.38 -6.15
C ILE A 217 3.74 -10.16 -7.46
N MET A 218 4.62 -9.76 -8.37
CA MET A 218 4.87 -10.46 -9.63
C MET A 218 6.15 -11.27 -9.54
N MET A 219 6.12 -12.49 -10.07
CA MET A 219 7.35 -13.25 -10.37
C MET A 219 7.83 -12.84 -11.76
N ARG A 220 8.91 -12.06 -11.83
CA ARG A 220 9.46 -11.61 -13.10
C ARG A 220 10.04 -12.78 -13.89
N GLU A 221 9.65 -12.86 -15.15
CA GLU A 221 10.10 -13.90 -16.06
C GLU A 221 11.61 -13.74 -16.36
N GLY A 222 12.33 -14.85 -16.37
CA GLY A 222 13.74 -14.90 -16.76
C GLY A 222 14.78 -14.72 -15.64
N ASP A 223 14.40 -14.26 -14.45
CA ASP A 223 15.39 -14.01 -13.38
C ASP A 223 14.94 -14.31 -11.93
N ASN A 224 13.75 -14.90 -11.75
CA ASN A 224 13.19 -15.26 -10.44
C ASN A 224 13.13 -14.10 -9.43
N LYS A 225 13.08 -12.86 -9.93
CA LYS A 225 12.94 -11.68 -9.09
C LYS A 225 11.49 -11.40 -8.78
N VAL A 226 11.24 -10.89 -7.56
CA VAL A 226 9.91 -10.40 -7.19
C VAL A 226 9.81 -8.91 -7.48
N VAL A 227 8.70 -8.51 -8.07
CA VAL A 227 8.36 -7.10 -8.33
C VAL A 227 7.11 -6.74 -7.54
N LEU A 228 7.20 -5.72 -6.70
CA LEU A 228 6.10 -5.26 -5.85
C LEU A 228 5.31 -4.16 -6.58
N LEU A 229 4.01 -4.38 -6.75
CA LEU A 229 3.06 -3.54 -7.47
C LEU A 229 2.14 -2.77 -6.51
N ASP A 230 1.44 -1.77 -7.05
CA ASP A 230 0.31 -1.10 -6.40
C ASP A 230 0.71 -0.28 -5.15
N TRP A 231 1.50 0.77 -5.37
CA TRP A 231 2.06 1.63 -4.32
C TRP A 231 1.10 2.74 -3.86
N GLU A 232 -0.17 2.69 -4.25
CA GLU A 232 -1.18 3.74 -4.03
C GLU A 232 -1.37 4.09 -2.55
N LYS A 233 -1.28 3.08 -1.68
CA LYS A 233 -1.52 3.22 -0.23
C LYS A 233 -0.26 3.47 0.58
N SER A 234 0.89 3.52 -0.08
CA SER A 234 2.18 3.61 0.60
C SER A 234 2.34 4.97 1.29
N GLY A 235 3.14 4.98 2.33
CA GLY A 235 3.36 6.15 3.16
C GLY A 235 4.05 5.80 4.47
N PHE A 236 4.14 6.76 5.37
CA PHE A 236 4.71 6.60 6.71
C PHE A 236 3.61 6.19 7.69
N TYR A 237 3.77 5.03 8.32
CA TYR A 237 2.80 4.46 9.26
C TYR A 237 3.53 3.92 10.50
N PRO A 238 2.81 3.60 11.59
CA PRO A 238 3.42 2.91 12.72
C PRO A 238 4.10 1.59 12.28
N PRO A 239 5.23 1.18 12.87
CA PRO A 239 6.02 0.03 12.41
C PRO A 239 5.25 -1.29 12.31
N TYR A 240 4.24 -1.46 13.15
CA TYR A 240 3.39 -2.64 13.16
C TYR A 240 2.41 -2.71 11.99
N TYR A 241 2.07 -1.58 11.37
CA TYR A 241 0.90 -1.44 10.51
C TYR A 241 0.93 -2.35 9.28
N GLU A 242 2.10 -2.51 8.64
CA GLU A 242 2.25 -3.41 7.48
C GLU A 242 1.93 -4.86 7.82
N TYR A 243 2.43 -5.32 8.97
CA TYR A 243 2.22 -6.68 9.45
C TYR A 243 0.74 -6.91 9.73
N LEU A 244 0.06 -5.94 10.36
CA LEU A 244 -1.38 -6.02 10.59
C LEU A 244 -2.16 -6.20 9.28
N LEU A 245 -1.86 -5.34 8.29
CA LEU A 245 -2.57 -5.38 7.01
C LEU A 245 -2.30 -6.66 6.24
N ALA A 246 -1.04 -7.12 6.20
CA ALA A 246 -0.67 -8.36 5.52
C ALA A 246 -1.35 -9.59 6.17
N MET A 247 -1.43 -9.63 7.51
CA MET A 247 -2.12 -10.71 8.22
C MET A 247 -3.64 -10.65 8.08
N CYS A 248 -4.24 -9.45 8.00
CA CYS A 248 -5.67 -9.30 7.70
C CYS A 248 -6.05 -9.77 6.29
N GLU A 249 -5.11 -9.74 5.35
CA GLU A 249 -5.29 -10.27 3.99
C GLU A 249 -5.06 -11.79 3.88
N GLU A 250 -4.53 -12.43 4.93
CA GLU A 250 -4.36 -13.88 4.93
C GLU A 250 -5.72 -14.57 4.87
N ARG A 251 -5.87 -15.43 3.85
CA ARG A 251 -7.12 -16.12 3.57
C ARG A 251 -7.16 -17.56 4.09
N TRP A 252 -6.10 -18.01 4.77
CA TRP A 252 -5.97 -19.33 5.40
C TRP A 252 -6.05 -20.51 4.42
N TYR A 253 -5.96 -20.24 3.11
CA TYR A 253 -5.95 -21.26 2.05
C TYR A 253 -4.53 -21.63 1.61
N THR A 254 -3.51 -20.94 2.12
CA THR A 254 -2.10 -21.15 1.78
C THR A 254 -1.23 -21.00 3.02
N ASP A 255 0.05 -21.33 2.90
CA ASP A 255 1.07 -21.05 3.93
C ASP A 255 1.66 -19.64 3.85
N TRP A 256 1.09 -18.72 3.05
CA TRP A 256 1.59 -17.36 2.85
C TRP A 256 1.84 -16.61 4.16
N GLY A 257 0.90 -16.66 5.11
CA GLY A 257 1.05 -16.05 6.44
C GLY A 257 2.31 -16.49 7.19
N ASN A 258 2.77 -17.73 7.02
CA ASN A 258 4.04 -18.18 7.61
C ASN A 258 5.24 -17.44 7.02
N TYR A 259 5.17 -17.03 5.75
CA TYR A 259 6.22 -16.28 5.07
C TYR A 259 6.09 -14.78 5.31
N VAL A 260 4.89 -14.24 5.54
CA VAL A 260 4.70 -12.86 6.02
C VAL A 260 5.55 -12.62 7.27
N CYS A 261 5.50 -13.55 8.23
CA CYS A 261 6.32 -13.52 9.45
C CYS A 261 7.84 -13.62 9.22
N ARG A 262 8.29 -13.91 8.00
CA ARG A 262 9.72 -13.99 7.64
C ARG A 262 10.23 -12.72 6.98
N PHE A 263 9.37 -11.95 6.32
CA PHE A 263 9.76 -10.71 5.67
C PHE A 263 9.26 -9.44 6.37
N LEU A 264 8.33 -9.57 7.33
CA LEU A 264 7.93 -8.50 8.25
C LEU A 264 8.23 -8.90 9.69
N ASP A 265 8.58 -7.91 10.50
CA ASP A 265 8.66 -8.09 11.94
C ASP A 265 7.24 -8.34 12.50
N GLN A 266 7.14 -9.26 13.45
CA GLN A 266 5.84 -9.72 13.97
C GLN A 266 5.34 -8.82 15.10
N HIS A 267 4.07 -8.46 15.02
CA HIS A 267 3.39 -7.62 16.00
C HIS A 267 2.07 -8.28 16.46
N PRO A 268 2.13 -9.44 17.15
CA PRO A 268 0.94 -10.22 17.47
C PRO A 268 0.01 -9.51 18.46
N ARG A 269 0.53 -8.72 19.40
CA ARG A 269 -0.29 -7.97 20.36
C ARG A 269 -1.13 -6.92 19.64
N GLU A 270 -0.47 -6.16 18.76
CA GLU A 270 -1.07 -5.16 17.90
C GLU A 270 -2.09 -5.79 16.94
N LEU A 271 -1.82 -7.00 16.44
CA LEU A 271 -2.76 -7.77 15.62
C LEU A 271 -4.07 -8.08 16.34
N PHE A 272 -4.00 -8.64 17.56
CA PHE A 272 -5.21 -8.96 18.31
C PHE A 272 -5.99 -7.72 18.73
N LEU A 273 -5.30 -6.65 19.15
CA LEU A 273 -5.95 -5.39 19.47
C LEU A 273 -6.56 -4.73 18.24
N MET A 274 -5.95 -4.88 17.07
CA MET A 274 -6.50 -4.38 15.83
C MET A 274 -7.73 -5.18 15.35
N TYR A 275 -7.77 -6.49 15.58
CA TYR A 275 -9.00 -7.27 15.37
C TYR A 275 -10.11 -6.83 16.31
N HIS A 276 -9.79 -6.59 17.59
CA HIS A 276 -10.74 -6.04 18.55
C HIS A 276 -11.27 -4.66 18.11
N PHE A 277 -10.37 -3.76 17.68
CA PHE A 277 -10.73 -2.46 17.10
C PHE A 277 -11.67 -2.62 15.91
N ARG A 278 -11.35 -3.54 14.98
CA ARG A 278 -12.18 -3.79 13.82
C ARG A 278 -13.58 -4.24 14.21
N SER A 279 -13.71 -5.18 15.15
CA SER A 279 -15.03 -5.63 15.65
C SER A 279 -15.84 -4.49 16.24
N TRP A 280 -15.20 -3.60 17.02
CA TRP A 280 -15.83 -2.38 17.50
C TRP A 280 -16.30 -1.49 16.33
N TYR A 281 -15.40 -1.16 15.40
CA TYR A 281 -15.71 -0.30 14.26
C TYR A 281 -16.85 -0.85 13.37
N VAL A 282 -16.86 -2.16 13.07
CA VAL A 282 -17.89 -2.77 12.21
C VAL A 282 -19.20 -3.08 12.95
N GLY A 283 -19.22 -2.95 14.28
CA GLY A 283 -20.41 -3.26 15.08
C GLY A 283 -20.72 -4.74 15.23
N VAL A 284 -19.74 -5.62 15.02
CA VAL A 284 -19.90 -7.05 15.26
C VAL A 284 -19.66 -7.29 16.76
N ARG A 285 -20.75 -7.60 17.47
CA ARG A 285 -20.74 -7.99 18.89
C ARG A 285 -20.51 -9.48 19.05
#